data_AF-A0A3E2UZX3-F1
#
_entry.id   AF-A0A3E2UZX3-F1
#
_cell.length_a   1.000
_cell.length_b   1.000
_cell.length_c   1.000
_cell.angle_alpha   90.00
_cell.angle_beta   90.00
_cell.angle_gamma   90.00
#
_symmetry.space_group_name_H-M   'P 1'
#
loop_
_entity.id
_entity.type
_entity.pdbx_description
1 polymer ?
#
loop_
_entity_poly.entity_id
_entity_poly.type
_entity_poly.pdbx_seq_one_letter_code
_entity_poly.pdbx_strand_id
1 'polypeptide(L)'
;MALEQNFACAVVFLGGGSSVGEILENADLSQCGYVKEIQESRYVSAPDGGYELYCIVPAYGATLAVNEWVCNEGNGFVGETGQVLYRSDEADPILLFCNVSDIIPSTEVVITTRQGDVLDWNPCLSLQDGTVNTPWNLGGGVWDLTRYEKEPFEG
;
A
#
# COMPACT_ATOMS: atom_id res chain seq x y z
N MET A 1 2.97 15.74 -8.99
CA MET A 1 3.56 14.72 -9.86
C MET A 1 2.41 14.04 -10.57
N ALA A 2 2.28 14.18 -11.89
CA ALA A 2 1.23 13.47 -12.62
C ALA A 2 1.76 12.06 -12.91
N LEU A 3 1.12 11.03 -12.34
CA LEU A 3 1.43 9.65 -12.65
C LEU A 3 1.27 9.44 -14.17
N GLU A 4 2.22 8.74 -14.81
CA GLU A 4 2.09 8.39 -16.23
C GLU A 4 0.76 7.66 -16.46
N GLN A 5 0.13 7.88 -17.61
CA GLN A 5 -1.27 7.49 -17.91
C GLN A 5 -1.57 5.97 -17.87
N ASN A 6 -0.63 5.15 -17.40
CA ASN A 6 -0.73 3.70 -17.35
C ASN A 6 -0.85 3.11 -15.94
N PHE A 7 -0.70 3.91 -14.87
CA PHE A 7 -0.75 3.42 -13.48
C PHE A 7 -1.98 3.94 -12.74
N ALA A 8 -2.64 3.08 -11.96
CA ALA A 8 -3.74 3.48 -11.08
C ALA A 8 -3.24 4.17 -9.81
N CYS A 9 -2.05 3.81 -9.34
CA CYS A 9 -1.36 4.49 -8.25
C CYS A 9 0.16 4.28 -8.29
N ALA A 10 0.88 5.05 -7.47
CA ALA A 10 2.21 4.68 -7.03
C ALA A 10 2.18 4.21 -5.57
N VAL A 11 3.16 3.37 -5.21
CA VAL A 11 3.39 2.91 -3.84
C VAL A 11 4.85 3.14 -3.45
N VAL A 12 5.07 3.47 -2.18
CA VAL A 12 6.37 3.42 -1.53
C VAL A 12 6.24 2.63 -0.24
N PHE A 13 6.99 1.55 -0.08
CA PHE A 13 7.19 0.91 1.22
C PHE A 13 8.15 1.77 2.05
N LEU A 14 7.69 2.16 3.24
CA LEU A 14 8.41 3.08 4.13
C LEU A 14 9.18 2.37 5.23
N GLY A 15 8.92 1.07 5.45
CA GLY A 15 9.60 0.26 6.44
C GLY A 15 8.66 -0.54 7.31
N GLY A 16 9.26 -1.33 8.21
CA GLY A 16 8.57 -2.14 9.21
C GLY A 16 8.75 -1.58 10.62
N GLY A 17 7.76 -1.71 11.49
CA GLY A 17 7.81 -1.22 12.87
C GLY A 17 6.51 -1.40 13.65
N SER A 18 6.43 -0.83 14.86
CA SER A 18 5.26 -0.99 15.75
C SER A 18 4.23 0.15 15.61
N SER A 19 4.59 1.24 14.93
CA SER A 19 3.72 2.39 14.71
C SER A 19 4.15 3.21 13.50
N VAL A 20 3.20 3.99 12.95
CA VAL A 20 3.47 4.93 11.85
C VAL A 20 4.59 5.93 12.23
N GLY A 21 4.55 6.48 13.44
CA GLY A 21 5.52 7.48 13.90
C GLY A 21 6.95 6.93 13.95
N GLU A 22 7.13 5.75 14.55
CA GLU A 22 8.42 5.06 14.62
C GLU A 22 9.00 4.81 13.21
N ILE A 23 8.17 4.33 12.28
CA ILE A 23 8.63 4.02 10.93
C ILE A 23 9.02 5.30 10.20
N LEU A 24 8.22 6.37 10.29
CA LEU A 24 8.52 7.65 9.65
C LEU A 24 9.78 8.33 10.19
N GLU A 25 10.11 8.15 11.46
CA GLU A 25 11.36 8.64 12.06
C GLU A 25 12.60 7.96 11.47
N ASN A 26 12.47 6.69 11.07
CA ASN A 26 13.59 5.87 10.56
C ASN A 26 13.64 5.79 9.02
N ALA A 27 12.56 6.15 8.32
CA ALA A 27 12.48 6.05 6.85
C ALA A 27 13.38 7.06 6.13
N ASP A 28 14.07 6.63 5.06
CA ASP A 28 14.68 7.55 4.09
C ASP A 28 13.59 8.13 3.17
N LEU A 29 13.21 9.38 3.44
CA LEU A 29 12.20 10.11 2.69
C LEU A 29 12.79 11.05 1.63
N SER A 30 14.05 10.87 1.23
CA SER A 30 14.74 11.76 0.28
C SER A 30 14.04 11.87 -1.09
N GLN A 31 13.32 10.83 -1.52
CA GLN A 31 12.55 10.81 -2.78
C GLN A 31 11.03 11.01 -2.60
N CYS A 32 10.54 10.88 -1.37
CA CYS A 32 9.11 10.98 -1.04
C CYS A 32 8.85 11.93 0.13
N GLY A 33 9.54 13.06 0.18
CA GLY A 33 9.47 14.03 1.29
C GLY A 33 8.05 14.55 1.59
N TYR A 34 7.15 14.51 0.60
CA TYR A 34 5.72 14.84 0.74
C TYR A 34 5.00 13.95 1.76
N VAL A 35 5.54 12.76 2.07
CA VAL A 35 5.00 11.85 3.10
C VAL A 35 4.86 12.56 4.45
N LYS A 36 5.79 13.46 4.79
CA LYS A 36 5.77 14.23 6.05
C LYS A 36 4.62 15.23 6.15
N GLU A 37 3.97 15.54 5.03
CA GLU A 37 2.88 16.51 4.93
C GLU A 37 1.49 15.83 4.95
N ILE A 38 1.45 14.49 4.87
CA ILE A 38 0.21 13.72 4.96
C ILE A 38 -0.39 13.89 6.36
N GLN A 39 -1.65 14.31 6.39
CA GLN A 39 -2.38 14.54 7.65
C GLN A 39 -2.73 13.20 8.30
N GLU A 40 -2.75 13.15 9.65
CA GLU A 40 -3.11 11.95 10.41
C GLU A 40 -4.51 11.41 10.07
N SER A 41 -5.43 12.25 9.60
CA SER A 41 -6.75 11.82 9.11
C SER A 41 -6.68 10.90 7.88
N ARG A 42 -5.52 10.81 7.23
CA ARG A 42 -5.22 9.92 6.10
C ARG A 42 -4.25 8.79 6.49
N TYR A 43 -4.06 8.56 7.79
CA TYR A 43 -3.39 7.37 8.29
C TYR A 43 -4.45 6.30 8.48
N VAL A 44 -4.31 5.22 7.72
CA VAL A 44 -5.24 4.10 7.68
C VAL A 44 -4.52 2.91 8.27
N SER A 45 -5.15 2.24 9.24
CA SER A 45 -4.58 1.04 9.86
C SER A 45 -5.55 -0.12 9.68
N ALA A 46 -5.02 -1.33 9.44
CA ALA A 46 -5.83 -2.53 9.54
C ALA A 46 -6.35 -2.69 11.00
N PRO A 47 -7.48 -3.41 11.22
CA PRO A 47 -8.10 -3.50 12.54
C PRO A 47 -7.18 -4.05 13.63
N ASP A 48 -6.36 -5.05 13.28
CA ASP A 48 -5.39 -5.68 14.18
C ASP A 48 -4.00 -5.00 14.13
N GLY A 49 -3.91 -3.85 13.48
CA GLY A 49 -2.66 -3.16 13.20
C GLY A 49 -1.84 -3.88 12.12
N GLY A 50 -0.52 -3.82 12.26
CA GLY A 50 0.40 -4.39 11.30
C GLY A 50 1.84 -4.16 11.69
N TYR A 51 2.74 -4.51 10.79
CA TYR A 51 4.15 -4.17 10.89
C TYR A 51 4.62 -3.32 9.73
N GLU A 52 3.93 -3.35 8.59
CA GLU A 52 4.38 -2.70 7.36
C GLU A 52 3.69 -1.34 7.17
N LEU A 53 4.45 -0.34 6.74
CA LEU A 53 3.93 0.96 6.37
C LEU A 53 4.13 1.25 4.89
N TYR A 54 3.04 1.58 4.21
CA TYR A 54 3.03 1.96 2.80
C TYR A 54 2.53 3.39 2.64
N CYS A 55 3.14 4.16 1.74
CA CYS A 55 2.51 5.35 1.18
C CYS A 55 1.87 4.97 -0.15
N ILE A 56 0.56 5.22 -0.29
CA ILE A 56 -0.19 4.97 -1.51
C ILE A 56 -0.60 6.31 -2.09
N VAL A 57 -0.25 6.54 -3.36
CA VAL A 57 -0.52 7.78 -4.09
C VAL A 57 -1.44 7.45 -5.27
N PRO A 58 -2.75 7.71 -5.18
CA PRO A 58 -3.67 7.48 -6.29
C PRO A 58 -3.33 8.32 -7.51
N ALA A 59 -3.65 7.82 -8.71
CA ALA A 59 -3.60 8.60 -9.94
C ALA A 59 -4.54 9.81 -9.87
N TYR A 60 -4.18 10.88 -10.58
CA TYR A 60 -4.98 12.10 -10.59
C TYR A 60 -6.43 11.82 -11.03
N GLY A 61 -7.39 12.22 -10.19
CA GLY A 61 -8.81 12.02 -10.43
C GLY A 61 -9.30 10.59 -10.21
N ALA A 62 -8.49 9.71 -9.61
CA ALA A 62 -8.91 8.41 -9.13
C ALA A 62 -9.62 8.52 -7.77
N THR A 63 -10.47 7.55 -7.48
CA THR A 63 -11.04 7.34 -6.15
C THR A 63 -10.32 6.19 -5.46
N LEU A 64 -10.23 6.22 -4.14
CA LEU A 64 -9.54 5.22 -3.34
C LEU A 64 -10.43 4.69 -2.20
N ALA A 65 -10.35 3.39 -2.02
CA ALA A 65 -11.00 2.62 -0.99
C ALA A 65 -9.98 1.70 -0.31
N VAL A 66 -9.93 1.72 1.02
CA VAL A 66 -9.21 0.70 1.80
C VAL A 66 -10.22 -0.10 2.59
N ASN A 67 -10.12 -1.41 2.50
CA ASN A 67 -10.93 -2.37 3.23
C ASN A 67 -10.03 -3.28 4.06
N GLU A 68 -10.61 -3.86 5.09
CA GLU A 68 -10.03 -5.05 5.72
C GLU A 68 -10.04 -6.21 4.72
N TRP A 69 -8.97 -6.99 4.70
CA TRP A 69 -8.92 -8.26 3.99
C TRP A 69 -8.92 -9.40 4.98
N VAL A 70 -9.98 -10.20 4.97
CA VAL A 70 -10.16 -11.30 5.92
C VAL A 70 -9.72 -12.58 5.23
N CYS A 71 -8.61 -13.18 5.67
CA CYS A 71 -8.13 -14.45 5.14
C CYS A 71 -7.73 -15.35 6.32
N ASN A 72 -8.59 -16.32 6.65
CA ASN A 72 -8.45 -17.17 7.83
C ASN A 72 -9.09 -18.55 7.61
N GLU A 73 -9.00 -19.43 8.61
CA GLU A 73 -9.58 -20.77 8.54
C GLU A 73 -11.08 -20.76 8.25
N GLY A 74 -11.82 -19.75 8.72
CA GLY A 74 -13.26 -19.62 8.55
C GLY A 74 -13.70 -19.48 7.10
N ASN A 75 -12.85 -18.88 6.25
CA ASN A 75 -13.04 -18.83 4.81
C ASN A 75 -12.08 -19.75 4.03
N GLY A 76 -11.42 -20.69 4.72
CA GLY A 76 -10.49 -21.62 4.07
C GLY A 76 -9.29 -20.93 3.42
N PHE A 77 -8.89 -19.76 3.92
CA PHE A 77 -7.81 -18.93 3.40
C PHE A 77 -7.98 -18.49 1.94
N VAL A 78 -9.22 -18.38 1.46
CA VAL A 78 -9.48 -17.84 0.11
C VAL A 78 -9.47 -16.32 0.07
N GLY A 79 -9.63 -15.68 1.23
CA GLY A 79 -9.70 -14.23 1.35
C GLY A 79 -11.07 -13.66 0.95
N GLU A 80 -11.54 -12.66 1.70
CA GLU A 80 -12.74 -11.90 1.38
C GLU A 80 -12.65 -10.47 1.90
N THR A 81 -13.31 -9.54 1.20
CA THR A 81 -13.40 -8.13 1.61
C THR A 81 -14.21 -8.00 2.89
N GLY A 82 -13.61 -7.41 3.93
CA GLY A 82 -14.21 -7.13 5.22
C GLY A 82 -14.79 -5.71 5.31
N GLN A 83 -14.65 -5.09 6.48
CA GLN A 83 -15.17 -3.74 6.71
C GLN A 83 -14.39 -2.66 5.94
N VAL A 84 -15.06 -1.53 5.71
CA VAL A 84 -14.46 -0.35 5.12
C VAL A 84 -13.61 0.38 6.15
N LEU A 85 -12.33 0.59 5.87
CA LEU A 85 -11.39 1.31 6.73
C LEU A 85 -11.25 2.78 6.31
N TYR A 86 -11.26 3.03 5.00
CA TYR A 86 -11.10 4.38 4.45
C TYR A 86 -11.75 4.51 3.06
N ARG A 87 -12.20 5.73 2.74
CA ARG A 87 -12.75 6.13 1.44
C ARG A 87 -12.33 7.56 1.11
N SER A 88 -11.94 7.79 -0.12
CA SER A 88 -11.68 9.11 -0.67
C SER A 88 -12.09 9.18 -2.13
N ASP A 89 -12.82 10.24 -2.48
CA ASP A 89 -13.08 10.61 -3.88
C ASP A 89 -11.98 11.55 -4.42
N GLU A 90 -11.03 11.93 -3.57
CA GLU A 90 -9.87 12.75 -3.90
C GLU A 90 -8.63 11.87 -4.04
N ALA A 91 -7.78 12.19 -5.01
CA ALA A 91 -6.54 11.47 -5.31
C ALA A 91 -5.38 11.84 -4.36
N ASP A 92 -5.71 12.06 -3.09
CA ASP A 92 -4.75 12.43 -2.06
C ASP A 92 -3.96 11.20 -1.55
N PRO A 93 -2.65 11.34 -1.25
CA PRO A 93 -1.86 10.27 -0.67
C PRO A 93 -2.36 9.85 0.72
N ILE A 94 -2.27 8.55 1.00
CA ILE A 94 -2.52 7.96 2.32
C ILE A 94 -1.28 7.25 2.85
N LEU A 95 -1.24 7.08 4.18
CA LEU A 95 -0.36 6.11 4.83
C LEU A 95 -1.18 4.91 5.26
N LEU A 96 -0.76 3.72 4.84
CA LEU A 96 -1.42 2.45 5.16
C LEU A 96 -0.50 1.61 6.04
N PHE A 97 -0.92 1.40 7.28
CA PHE A 97 -0.25 0.54 8.25
C PHE A 97 -0.98 -0.81 8.32
N CYS A 98 -0.36 -1.86 7.80
CA CYS A 98 -1.02 -3.15 7.62
C CYS A 98 -0.04 -4.32 7.74
N ASN A 99 -0.59 -5.51 7.54
CA ASN A 99 0.08 -6.81 7.55
C ASN A 99 0.72 -7.15 8.90
N VAL A 100 -0.03 -7.90 9.71
CA VAL A 100 0.46 -8.52 10.96
C VAL A 100 1.38 -9.73 10.70
N SER A 101 1.45 -10.20 9.45
CA SER A 101 2.31 -11.30 9.03
C SER A 101 2.73 -11.12 7.56
N ASP A 102 3.88 -11.66 7.21
CA ASP A 102 4.41 -11.61 5.84
C ASP A 102 3.72 -12.61 4.88
N ILE A 103 2.79 -13.42 5.39
CA ILE A 103 2.13 -14.51 4.65
C ILE A 103 0.72 -14.09 4.21
N ILE A 104 -0.05 -13.51 5.14
CA ILE A 104 -1.45 -13.17 4.92
C ILE A 104 -1.60 -11.64 4.98
N PRO A 105 -2.00 -10.98 3.87
CA PRO A 105 -2.25 -9.56 3.89
C PRO A 105 -3.50 -9.25 4.72
N SER A 106 -3.54 -8.08 5.36
CA SER A 106 -4.66 -7.67 6.22
C SER A 106 -5.57 -6.61 5.59
N THR A 107 -5.22 -6.10 4.41
CA THR A 107 -5.97 -5.02 3.75
C THR A 107 -6.13 -5.24 2.26
N GLU A 108 -7.19 -4.67 1.71
CA GLU A 108 -7.50 -4.57 0.29
C GLU A 108 -7.58 -3.10 -0.09
N VAL A 109 -6.88 -2.72 -1.15
CA VAL A 109 -6.85 -1.38 -1.72
C VAL A 109 -7.52 -1.43 -3.07
N VAL A 110 -8.63 -0.73 -3.17
CA VAL A 110 -9.41 -0.59 -4.40
C VAL A 110 -9.27 0.82 -4.92
N ILE A 111 -8.79 0.97 -6.15
CA ILE A 111 -8.62 2.27 -6.82
C ILE A 111 -9.38 2.24 -8.13
N THR A 112 -10.28 3.20 -8.33
CA THR A 112 -10.95 3.40 -9.62
C THR A 112 -10.31 4.59 -10.31
N THR A 113 -9.67 4.36 -11.46
CA THR A 113 -9.04 5.43 -12.25
C THR A 113 -10.09 6.37 -12.82
N ARG A 114 -9.66 7.55 -13.29
CA ARG A 114 -10.55 8.50 -13.97
C ARG A 114 -11.19 7.90 -15.23
N GLN A 115 -10.53 6.93 -15.86
CA GLN A 115 -10.99 6.20 -17.04
C GLN A 115 -12.01 5.10 -16.69
N GLY A 116 -12.17 4.77 -15.41
CA GLY A 116 -13.08 3.74 -14.91
C GLY A 116 -12.45 2.36 -14.74
N ASP A 117 -11.13 2.24 -14.92
CA ASP A 117 -10.41 0.99 -14.65
C ASP A 117 -10.31 0.77 -13.14
N VAL A 118 -10.46 -0.48 -12.70
CA VAL A 118 -10.45 -0.83 -11.27
C VAL A 118 -9.22 -1.66 -10.96
N LEU A 119 -8.36 -1.11 -10.10
CA LEU A 119 -7.33 -1.85 -9.39
C LEU A 119 -7.95 -2.42 -8.12
N ASP A 120 -7.77 -3.71 -7.92
CA ASP A 120 -8.08 -4.43 -6.68
C ASP A 120 -6.83 -5.20 -6.27
N TRP A 121 -6.30 -4.89 -5.09
CA TRP A 121 -4.95 -5.24 -4.70
C TRP A 121 -4.78 -5.32 -3.19
N ASN A 122 -4.06 -6.35 -2.71
CA ASN A 122 -3.61 -6.44 -1.33
C ASN A 122 -2.12 -6.04 -1.24
N PRO A 123 -1.78 -4.86 -0.70
CA PRO A 123 -0.38 -4.48 -0.51
C PRO A 123 0.31 -5.46 0.43
N CYS A 124 1.44 -6.01 0.00
CA CYS A 124 2.34 -6.83 0.81
C CYS A 124 3.73 -6.88 0.17
N LEU A 125 4.74 -7.26 0.94
CA LEU A 125 6.04 -7.62 0.38
C LEU A 125 6.01 -9.04 -0.21
N SER A 126 6.71 -9.19 -1.32
CA SER A 126 7.00 -10.45 -1.97
C SER A 126 7.96 -11.25 -1.10
N LEU A 127 7.54 -12.45 -0.70
CA LEU A 127 8.42 -13.40 -0.01
C LEU A 127 9.58 -13.91 -0.88
N GLN A 128 9.56 -13.64 -2.19
CA GLN A 128 10.62 -14.07 -3.11
C GLN A 128 11.84 -13.15 -3.07
N ASP A 129 11.62 -11.83 -3.07
CA ASP A 129 12.66 -10.83 -3.29
C ASP A 129 12.53 -9.59 -2.40
N GLY A 130 11.54 -9.55 -1.50
CA GLY A 130 11.32 -8.45 -0.57
C GLY A 130 10.78 -7.18 -1.24
N THR A 131 10.38 -7.24 -2.51
CA THR A 131 9.77 -6.09 -3.21
C THR A 131 8.27 -6.02 -2.99
N VAL A 132 7.64 -4.86 -3.18
CA VAL A 132 6.19 -4.72 -3.11
C VAL A 132 5.57 -5.60 -4.18
N ASN A 133 4.69 -6.51 -3.77
CA ASN A 133 3.96 -7.37 -4.68
C ASN A 133 2.96 -6.52 -5.47
N THR A 134 3.24 -6.28 -6.75
CA THR A 134 2.40 -5.47 -7.63
C THR A 134 1.55 -6.35 -8.54
N PRO A 135 0.24 -6.05 -8.70
CA PRO A 135 -0.64 -6.88 -9.50
C PRO A 135 -0.44 -6.62 -11.01
N TRP A 136 -0.54 -7.70 -11.78
CA TRP A 136 -0.32 -7.71 -13.23
C TRP A 136 -1.57 -7.37 -14.06
N ASN A 137 -2.74 -7.33 -13.42
CA ASN A 137 -4.08 -7.26 -14.04
C ASN A 137 -4.39 -5.94 -14.77
N LEU A 138 -3.60 -4.89 -14.55
CA LEU A 138 -3.74 -3.58 -15.22
C LEU A 138 -2.46 -3.14 -15.96
N GLY A 139 -1.73 -4.07 -16.60
CA GLY A 139 -0.54 -3.70 -17.38
C GLY A 139 0.54 -2.98 -16.54
N GLY A 140 0.63 -3.32 -15.25
CA GLY A 140 1.36 -2.55 -14.24
C GLY A 140 0.45 -1.51 -13.58
N GLY A 141 -0.59 -1.93 -12.85
CA GLY A 141 -1.54 -1.00 -12.22
C GLY A 141 -0.97 -0.20 -11.04
N VAL A 142 0.14 -0.66 -10.48
CA VAL A 142 0.83 -0.06 -9.33
C VAL A 142 2.27 0.23 -9.74
N TRP A 143 2.70 1.49 -9.61
CA TRP A 143 4.08 1.88 -9.80
C TRP A 143 4.83 1.83 -8.47
N ASP A 144 5.66 0.80 -8.29
CA ASP A 144 6.54 0.71 -7.12
C ASP A 144 7.71 1.70 -7.23
N LEU A 145 7.74 2.69 -6.34
CA LEU A 145 8.76 3.71 -6.21
C LEU A 145 9.72 3.45 -5.03
N THR A 146 9.56 2.32 -4.35
CA THR A 146 10.41 1.92 -3.23
C THR A 146 11.86 1.76 -3.70
N ARG A 147 12.81 2.31 -2.92
CA ARG A 147 14.22 2.01 -3.11
C ARG A 147 14.61 0.82 -2.26
N TYR A 148 14.80 -0.32 -2.92
CA TYR A 148 15.42 -1.48 -2.29
C TYR A 148 16.93 -1.27 -2.30
N GLU A 149 17.52 -1.05 -1.14
CA GLU A 149 18.95 -1.17 -0.99
C GLU A 149 19.31 -2.64 -1.27
N LYS A 150 19.84 -2.92 -2.46
CA LYS A 150 20.56 -4.16 -2.69
C LYS A 150 21.86 -4.04 -1.92
N GLU A 151 21.91 -4.47 -0.67
CA GLU A 151 23.21 -4.84 -0.13
C GLU A 151 23.81 -5.89 -1.08
N PRO A 152 25.06 -5.71 -1.54
CA PRO A 152 25.73 -6.80 -2.22
C PRO A 152 25.83 -7.93 -1.20
N PHE A 153 25.25 -9.10 -1.52
CA PHE A 153 25.59 -10.33 -0.83
C PHE A 153 27.11 -10.50 -0.95
N GLU A 154 27.86 -10.11 0.08
CA GLU A 154 29.22 -10.59 0.28
C GLU A 154 29.10 -12.03 0.77
N GLY A 155 29.16 -12.96 -0.18
CA GLY A 155 29.34 -14.39 0.08
C GLY A 155 30.75 -14.73 0.55
#